data_AF-A0A6A6TU86-F1
#
_entry.id   AF-A0A6A6TU86-F1
#
_cell.length_a   1.000
_cell.length_b   1.000
_cell.length_c   1.000
_cell.angle_alpha   90.00
_cell.angle_beta   90.00
_cell.angle_gamma   90.00
#
_symmetry.space_group_name_H-M   'P 1'
#
loop_
_entity.id
_entity.type
_entity.pdbx_description
1 polymer ?
#
loop_
_entity_poly.entity_id
_entity_poly.type
_entity_poly.pdbx_seq_one_letter_code
_entity_poly.pdbx_strand_id
1 'polypeptide(L)'
;MDNLNIPKKVLTSSRSKKTCSYKQPNPTRLKSSIQNQPLKPQSGTKIQRKRPRLRLTLSPPSLRQLAVNLPTDLPIWSRLRKVLLSGKLRSVNPHDIESIDPQRLFGQRTLDIPRLLPDKPFKEALSAQEITHLALEDMLSKGSQKVGTSLTSDYRPRAPEVASKIVSFAASPLDPCDGNTTWHVELPRLAARYNTPAMYESLRQADEILEEQSCAANIFPCGGVADLHHDDGFGSSTLVQGEKLWLMYPPSDANLAILRKAYETRKSRIDDYAIFKCYQKLQDGIVFVQPAGRSIWVTPYCPHAVFTLKSSIMMFGPDWFLQSTVPQTLRFRNVDLALRKSVNRLGGQDEEVEELLRHLEAVLVTDNVDLQRKTLEAWEVFNRDALKKMLEGSVYKADDFKEIWNANTTHWEICPSCDMTQGEVREEESKYRRRKSWFQRHFEDVHWRS
;
A
#
# COMPACT_ATOMS: atom_id res chain seq x y z
N MET A 1 -30.38 28.69 -41.17
CA MET A 1 -29.69 29.26 -40.00
C MET A 1 -30.65 29.12 -38.84
N ASP A 2 -30.55 28.04 -38.07
CA ASP A 2 -31.27 27.88 -36.80
C ASP A 2 -30.41 26.99 -35.90
N ASN A 3 -29.92 27.60 -34.82
CA ASN A 3 -29.04 26.99 -33.83
C ASN A 3 -29.85 26.13 -32.86
N LEU A 4 -29.74 24.81 -32.98
CA LEU A 4 -30.23 23.88 -31.96
C LEU A 4 -29.19 23.76 -30.84
N ASN A 5 -29.50 24.45 -29.74
CA ASN A 5 -28.76 24.46 -28.50
C ASN A 5 -29.06 23.15 -27.73
N ILE A 6 -28.10 22.23 -27.66
CA ILE A 6 -28.22 20.99 -26.88
C ILE A 6 -27.61 21.25 -25.49
N PRO A 7 -28.36 21.09 -24.38
CA PRO A 7 -27.82 21.33 -23.06
C PRO A 7 -26.87 20.19 -22.64
N LYS A 8 -25.63 20.56 -22.27
CA LYS A 8 -24.69 19.69 -21.57
C LYS A 8 -25.29 19.35 -20.20
N LYS A 9 -25.63 18.07 -19.98
CA LYS A 9 -25.90 17.53 -18.63
C LYS A 9 -24.59 17.49 -17.86
N VAL A 10 -24.42 18.43 -16.93
CA VAL A 10 -23.38 18.37 -15.90
C VAL A 10 -23.91 17.43 -14.81
N LEU A 11 -23.22 16.30 -14.60
CA LEU A 11 -23.42 15.46 -13.42
C LEU A 11 -22.78 16.15 -12.22
N THR A 12 -23.50 17.06 -11.57
CA THR A 12 -23.12 17.56 -10.24
C THR A 12 -23.74 16.64 -9.18
N SER A 13 -22.93 15.79 -8.52
CA SER A 13 -23.37 15.09 -7.32
C SER A 13 -23.35 16.07 -6.13
N SER A 14 -24.47 16.72 -5.85
CA SER A 14 -24.64 17.57 -4.67
C SER A 14 -24.93 16.71 -3.43
N ARG A 15 -23.89 16.33 -2.67
CA ARG A 15 -24.08 15.82 -1.31
C ARG A 15 -24.32 16.99 -0.35
N SER A 16 -25.57 17.09 0.09
CA SER A 16 -26.04 17.92 1.20
C SER A 16 -25.22 17.67 2.47
N LYS A 17 -24.48 18.70 2.92
CA LYS A 17 -23.88 18.75 4.26
C LYS A 17 -25.00 19.02 5.28
N LYS A 18 -25.49 17.97 5.95
CA LYS A 18 -26.26 18.12 7.19
C LYS A 18 -25.33 18.58 8.31
N THR A 19 -25.36 19.87 8.63
CA THR A 19 -24.74 20.42 9.83
C THR A 19 -25.54 19.99 11.05
N CYS A 20 -24.98 19.09 11.85
CA CYS A 20 -25.50 18.74 13.16
C CYS A 20 -24.92 19.73 14.19
N SER A 21 -25.74 20.66 14.70
CA SER A 21 -25.33 21.59 15.75
C SER A 21 -25.41 20.89 17.11
N TYR A 22 -24.25 20.51 17.64
CA TYR A 22 -24.15 19.96 19.00
C TYR A 22 -24.01 21.12 19.99
N LYS A 23 -25.01 21.30 20.85
CA LYS A 23 -24.94 22.21 22.00
C LYS A 23 -23.94 21.63 23.02
N GLN A 24 -22.92 22.39 23.37
CA GLN A 24 -22.00 22.04 24.45
C GLN A 24 -22.72 22.12 25.82
N PRO A 25 -22.55 21.14 26.71
CA PRO A 25 -22.94 21.28 28.11
C PRO A 25 -21.86 22.06 28.89
N ASN A 26 -22.32 22.95 29.76
CA ASN A 26 -21.49 23.72 30.69
C ASN A 26 -20.65 22.80 31.59
N PRO A 27 -19.36 23.13 31.84
CA PRO A 27 -18.52 22.34 32.73
C PRO A 27 -18.84 22.63 34.19
N THR A 28 -19.33 21.61 34.90
CA THR A 28 -19.45 21.60 36.35
C THR A 28 -18.06 21.54 36.99
N ARG A 29 -17.80 22.48 37.88
CA ARG A 29 -16.51 22.76 38.53
C ARG A 29 -16.27 21.75 39.67
N LEU A 30 -15.50 20.69 39.42
CA LEU A 30 -15.00 19.79 40.46
C LEU A 30 -13.67 20.33 41.02
N LYS A 31 -13.72 20.86 42.24
CA LYS A 31 -12.52 21.18 43.04
C LYS A 31 -11.93 19.87 43.56
N SER A 32 -10.76 19.47 43.08
CA SER A 32 -9.93 18.47 43.75
C SER A 32 -8.69 19.15 44.33
N SER A 33 -8.55 19.07 45.64
CA SER A 33 -7.36 19.48 46.38
C SER A 33 -6.38 18.31 46.40
N ILE A 34 -5.35 18.36 45.55
CA ILE A 34 -4.18 17.48 45.66
C ILE A 34 -3.02 18.37 46.09
N GLN A 35 -2.56 18.14 47.33
CA GLN A 35 -1.33 18.73 47.85
C GLN A 35 -0.13 18.09 47.15
N ASN A 36 0.59 18.88 46.36
CA ASN A 36 1.89 18.51 45.81
C ASN A 36 2.95 18.57 46.92
N GLN A 37 3.53 17.42 47.30
CA GLN A 37 4.82 17.40 47.99
C GLN A 37 5.95 17.31 46.95
N PRO A 38 7.03 18.11 47.08
CA PRO A 38 8.15 18.07 46.15
C PRO A 38 9.04 16.85 46.42
N LEU A 39 9.17 15.98 45.41
CA LEU A 39 10.17 14.90 45.42
C LEU A 39 11.57 15.49 45.24
N LYS A 40 12.45 15.23 46.21
CA LYS A 40 13.87 15.58 46.14
C LYS A 40 14.57 14.79 45.03
N PRO A 41 15.46 15.41 44.24
CA PRO A 41 16.20 14.71 43.20
C PRO A 41 17.26 13.80 43.83
N GLN A 42 17.18 12.50 43.56
CA GLN A 42 18.28 11.58 43.85
C GLN A 42 19.38 11.76 42.79
N SER A 43 20.58 12.10 43.26
CA SER A 43 21.79 12.24 42.46
C SER A 43 22.26 10.87 41.95
N GLY A 44 21.75 10.45 40.80
CA GLY A 44 22.20 9.27 40.08
C GLY A 44 23.46 9.56 39.25
N THR A 45 24.52 8.82 39.53
CA THR A 45 25.81 8.84 38.82
C THR A 45 25.60 8.50 37.34
N LYS A 46 25.81 9.46 36.43
CA LYS A 46 25.72 9.27 34.97
C LYS A 46 26.87 8.39 34.47
N ILE A 47 26.66 7.08 34.43
CA ILE A 47 27.52 6.17 33.65
C ILE A 47 27.17 6.38 32.17
N GLN A 48 27.93 7.24 31.48
CA GLN A 48 27.88 7.34 30.02
C GLN A 48 28.46 6.06 29.39
N ARG A 49 27.61 5.05 29.22
CA ARG A 49 27.92 3.91 28.35
C ARG A 49 27.96 4.43 26.91
N LYS A 50 29.16 4.63 26.36
CA LYS A 50 29.37 4.87 24.93
C LYS A 50 28.69 3.74 24.16
N ARG A 51 27.52 4.01 23.55
CA ARG A 51 26.87 3.05 22.66
C ARG A 51 27.84 2.80 21.49
N PRO A 52 28.19 1.54 21.19
CA PRO A 52 29.02 1.25 20.03
C PRO A 52 28.32 1.78 18.78
N ARG A 53 28.96 2.68 18.04
CA ARG A 53 28.52 3.03 16.69
C ARG A 53 28.61 1.74 15.87
N LEU A 54 27.46 1.16 15.54
CA LEU A 54 27.34 0.08 14.57
C LEU A 54 28.06 0.54 13.30
N ARG A 55 29.29 0.05 13.08
CA ARG A 55 29.92 0.14 11.77
C ARG A 55 29.00 -0.65 10.84
N LEU A 56 28.41 0.03 9.86
CA LEU A 56 27.71 -0.62 8.75
C LEU A 56 28.72 -1.57 8.12
N THR A 57 28.59 -2.85 8.40
CA THR A 57 29.34 -3.88 7.68
C THR A 57 28.87 -3.81 6.25
N LEU A 58 29.80 -3.63 5.31
CA LEU A 58 29.50 -3.44 3.89
C LEU A 58 28.76 -4.64 3.28
N SER A 59 28.92 -5.84 3.86
CA SER A 59 28.23 -7.04 3.40
C SER A 59 26.93 -7.29 4.19
N PRO A 60 25.83 -7.61 3.51
CA PRO A 60 24.59 -8.00 4.18
C PRO A 60 24.79 -9.33 4.94
N PRO A 61 24.12 -9.53 6.09
CA PRO A 61 24.20 -10.79 6.82
C PRO A 61 23.64 -11.93 5.97
N SER A 62 24.32 -13.08 5.96
CA SER A 62 23.79 -14.27 5.28
C SER A 62 22.45 -14.71 5.87
N LEU A 63 21.64 -15.45 5.09
CA LEU A 63 20.37 -16.02 5.56
C LEU A 63 20.53 -16.87 6.82
N ARG A 64 21.64 -17.62 6.91
CA ARG A 64 21.98 -18.42 8.09
C ARG A 64 22.26 -17.53 9.30
N GLN A 65 23.02 -16.44 9.14
CA GLN A 65 23.25 -15.48 10.21
C GLN A 65 21.94 -14.81 10.67
N LEU A 66 21.10 -14.38 9.73
CA LEU A 66 19.77 -13.86 10.04
C LEU A 66 18.96 -14.88 10.86
N ALA A 67 18.90 -16.14 10.41
CA ALA A 67 18.14 -17.21 11.07
C ALA A 67 18.67 -17.55 12.48
N VAL A 68 20.00 -17.54 12.68
CA VAL A 68 20.63 -17.77 13.99
C VAL A 68 20.34 -16.63 14.95
N ASN A 69 20.31 -15.39 14.45
CA ASN A 69 20.05 -14.19 15.26
C ASN A 69 18.57 -13.98 15.61
N LEU A 70 17.64 -14.76 15.04
CA LEU A 70 16.24 -14.70 15.44
C LEU A 70 16.04 -15.17 16.90
N PRO A 71 15.08 -14.59 17.65
CA PRO A 71 14.76 -15.08 18.99
C PRO A 71 14.22 -16.52 18.99
N THR A 72 14.35 -17.24 20.10
CA THR A 72 13.93 -18.66 20.21
C THR A 72 12.66 -18.87 21.05
N ASP A 73 12.16 -17.79 21.65
CA ASP A 73 11.08 -17.77 22.63
C ASP A 73 9.67 -17.97 22.03
N LEU A 74 9.45 -17.57 20.77
CA LEU A 74 8.16 -17.69 20.09
C LEU A 74 8.17 -18.73 18.94
N PRO A 75 7.09 -19.52 18.76
CA PRO A 75 6.95 -20.46 17.64
C PRO A 75 7.04 -19.81 16.26
N ILE A 76 6.69 -18.53 16.14
CA ILE A 76 6.78 -17.79 14.87
C ILE A 76 8.22 -17.75 14.34
N TRP A 77 9.21 -17.68 15.23
CA TRP A 77 10.61 -17.62 14.85
C TRP A 77 11.14 -18.93 14.31
N SER A 78 10.68 -20.07 14.81
CA SER A 78 11.07 -21.37 14.25
C SER A 78 10.53 -21.53 12.82
N ARG A 79 9.30 -21.08 12.56
CA ARG A 79 8.72 -21.02 11.21
C ARG A 79 9.49 -20.07 10.30
N LEU A 80 9.83 -18.87 10.78
CA LEU A 80 10.62 -17.90 10.02
C LEU A 80 12.03 -18.42 9.70
N ARG A 81 12.70 -19.11 10.62
CA ARG A 81 13.98 -19.79 10.32
C ARG A 81 13.84 -20.75 9.15
N LYS A 82 12.76 -21.55 9.11
CA LYS A 82 12.49 -22.45 7.99
C LYS A 82 12.31 -21.69 6.67
N VAL A 83 11.60 -20.55 6.70
CA VAL A 83 11.45 -19.68 5.53
C VAL A 83 12.80 -19.17 5.04
N LEU A 84 13.64 -18.65 5.95
CA LEU A 84 14.96 -18.11 5.62
C LEU A 84 15.92 -19.18 5.08
N LEU A 85 15.87 -20.40 5.61
CA LEU A 85 16.80 -21.47 5.28
C LEU A 85 16.36 -22.34 4.10
N SER A 86 15.06 -22.39 3.79
CA SER A 86 14.51 -23.27 2.75
C SER A 86 13.73 -22.52 1.67
N GLY A 87 13.57 -21.20 1.81
CA GLY A 87 12.99 -20.34 0.77
C GLY A 87 14.01 -19.95 -0.29
N LYS A 88 13.50 -19.55 -1.46
CA LYS A 88 14.33 -19.04 -2.56
C LYS A 88 14.59 -17.55 -2.35
N LEU A 89 15.30 -17.24 -1.27
CA LEU A 89 15.62 -15.90 -0.82
C LEU A 89 17.12 -15.61 -1.03
N ARG A 90 17.46 -14.33 -1.18
CA ARG A 90 18.83 -13.82 -1.11
C ARG A 90 18.86 -12.66 -0.13
N SER A 91 19.86 -12.64 0.75
CA SER A 91 20.05 -11.44 1.57
C SER A 91 20.75 -10.36 0.76
N VAL A 92 20.24 -9.14 0.84
CA VAL A 92 20.74 -8.01 0.07
C VAL A 92 21.06 -6.84 0.98
N ASN A 93 22.00 -6.00 0.55
CA ASN A 93 22.15 -4.68 1.16
C ASN A 93 21.03 -3.80 0.60
N PRO A 94 20.08 -3.33 1.42
CA PRO A 94 18.94 -2.60 0.89
C PRO A 94 19.28 -1.16 0.48
N HIS A 95 20.51 -0.71 0.70
CA HIS A 95 21.06 0.52 0.13
C HIS A 95 21.74 0.31 -1.23
N ASP A 96 22.06 -0.95 -1.56
CA ASP A 96 22.77 -1.34 -2.79
C ASP A 96 22.15 -2.64 -3.33
N ILE A 97 20.95 -2.48 -3.89
CA ILE A 97 20.23 -3.59 -4.50
C ILE A 97 20.71 -3.88 -5.93
N GLU A 98 21.65 -3.10 -6.47
CA GLU A 98 22.20 -3.31 -7.82
C GLU A 98 22.93 -4.65 -7.92
N SER A 99 23.43 -5.16 -6.79
CA SER A 99 24.08 -6.47 -6.66
C SER A 99 23.26 -7.69 -7.11
N ILE A 100 21.95 -7.56 -7.35
CA ILE A 100 21.06 -8.67 -7.74
C ILE A 100 20.43 -8.55 -9.13
N ASP A 101 20.88 -7.60 -9.96
CA ASP A 101 20.21 -7.25 -11.23
C ASP A 101 18.71 -6.94 -10.98
N PRO A 102 18.43 -5.86 -10.24
CA PRO A 102 17.07 -5.54 -9.80
C PRO A 102 16.16 -5.18 -10.97
N GLN A 103 16.72 -4.73 -12.10
CA GLN A 103 15.97 -4.38 -13.30
C GLN A 103 15.31 -5.59 -13.94
N ARG A 104 16.04 -6.70 -14.04
CA ARG A 104 15.49 -7.97 -14.51
C ARG A 104 14.41 -8.52 -13.58
N LEU A 105 14.54 -8.28 -12.28
CA LEU A 105 13.65 -8.86 -11.29
C LEU A 105 12.36 -8.06 -11.13
N PHE A 106 12.47 -6.78 -10.81
CA PHE A 106 11.34 -5.98 -10.37
C PHE A 106 10.82 -5.00 -11.43
N GLY A 107 11.66 -4.58 -12.38
CA GLY A 107 11.28 -3.68 -13.47
C GLY A 107 12.38 -2.69 -13.84
N GLN A 108 12.26 -2.09 -15.03
CA GLN A 108 13.31 -1.25 -15.61
C GLN A 108 13.42 0.12 -14.92
N ARG A 109 12.33 0.64 -14.35
CA ARG A 109 12.36 1.96 -13.72
C ARG A 109 12.96 1.82 -12.33
N THR A 110 13.67 2.85 -11.93
CA THR A 110 14.14 3.04 -10.56
C THR A 110 13.00 2.98 -9.53
N LEU A 111 11.77 3.32 -9.92
CA LEU A 111 10.57 3.23 -9.09
C LEU A 111 10.10 1.79 -8.88
N ASP A 112 10.40 0.89 -9.81
CA ASP A 112 9.95 -0.50 -9.78
C ASP A 112 10.79 -1.34 -8.81
N ILE A 113 11.83 -0.79 -8.20
CA ILE A 113 12.78 -1.52 -7.37
C ILE A 113 12.58 -1.19 -5.88
N PRO A 114 12.23 -2.19 -5.03
CA PRO A 114 12.10 -1.96 -3.59
C PRO A 114 13.46 -1.71 -2.95
N ARG A 115 13.55 -0.72 -2.05
CA ARG A 115 14.84 -0.30 -1.45
C ARG A 115 14.66 0.56 -0.21
N LEU A 116 15.73 0.73 0.57
CA LEU A 116 15.74 1.80 1.58
C LEU A 116 16.03 3.14 0.92
N LEU A 117 15.19 4.14 1.22
CA LEU A 117 15.39 5.50 0.76
C LEU A 117 16.56 6.17 1.52
N PRO A 118 17.39 6.96 0.83
CA PRO A 118 18.47 7.72 1.46
C PRO A 118 17.95 8.93 2.24
N ASP A 119 16.76 9.42 1.90
CA ASP A 119 16.15 10.62 2.45
C ASP A 119 15.89 10.50 3.95
N LYS A 120 15.97 11.64 4.64
CA LYS A 120 15.52 11.72 6.03
C LYS A 120 13.99 11.68 6.03
N PRO A 121 13.36 10.84 6.88
CA PRO A 121 11.91 10.68 6.90
C PRO A 121 11.13 11.87 7.48
N PHE A 122 11.81 12.75 8.22
CA PHE A 122 11.19 13.89 8.90
C PHE A 122 11.94 15.17 8.59
N LYS A 123 11.19 16.27 8.51
CA LYS A 123 11.73 17.62 8.27
C LYS A 123 12.75 18.03 9.35
N GLU A 124 12.52 17.56 10.56
CA GLU A 124 13.36 17.77 11.74
C GLU A 124 13.80 16.43 12.34
N ALA A 125 14.92 16.42 13.05
CA ALA A 125 15.40 15.21 13.70
C ALA A 125 14.55 14.93 14.96
N LEU A 126 13.68 13.93 14.88
CA LEU A 126 12.85 13.50 16.00
C LEU A 126 13.45 12.29 16.71
N SER A 127 13.50 12.32 18.04
CA SER A 127 13.84 11.18 18.87
C SER A 127 12.68 10.17 18.95
N ALA A 128 12.99 8.91 19.26
CA ALA A 128 11.96 7.88 19.45
C ALA A 128 10.94 8.25 20.55
N GLN A 129 11.40 8.94 21.60
CA GLN A 129 10.56 9.42 22.70
C GLN A 129 9.59 10.51 22.21
N GLU A 130 10.08 11.49 21.45
CA GLU A 130 9.22 12.54 20.88
C GLU A 130 8.16 11.94 19.95
N ILE A 131 8.53 10.96 19.14
CA ILE A 131 7.57 10.36 18.21
C ILE A 131 6.53 9.53 18.95
N THR A 132 6.94 8.78 19.97
CA THR A 132 6.01 8.06 20.85
C THR A 132 5.06 9.03 21.54
N HIS A 133 5.56 10.17 22.01
CA HIS A 133 4.74 11.21 22.61
C HIS A 133 3.70 11.78 21.63
N LEU A 134 4.13 12.16 20.41
CA LEU A 134 3.23 12.66 19.37
C LEU A 134 2.17 11.63 18.99
N ALA A 135 2.55 10.34 18.88
CA ALA A 135 1.62 9.27 18.57
C ALA A 135 0.56 9.09 19.67
N LEU A 136 0.98 9.14 20.94
CA LEU A 136 0.07 9.08 22.09
C LEU A 136 -0.85 10.29 22.13
N GLU A 137 -0.34 11.51 21.90
CA GLU A 137 -1.16 12.71 21.83
C GLU A 137 -2.23 12.62 20.74
N ASP A 138 -1.86 12.17 19.53
CA ASP A 138 -2.79 11.99 18.42
C ASP A 138 -3.90 11.01 18.78
N MET A 139 -3.54 9.86 19.34
CA MET A 139 -4.51 8.84 19.72
C MET A 139 -5.42 9.25 20.88
N LEU A 140 -4.88 9.91 21.89
CA LEU A 140 -5.66 10.38 23.04
C LEU A 140 -6.56 11.55 22.65
N SER A 141 -6.13 12.42 21.74
CA SER A 141 -6.91 13.55 21.26
C SER A 141 -8.14 13.15 20.44
N LYS A 142 -8.12 11.98 19.79
CA LYS A 142 -9.24 11.45 19.00
C LYS A 142 -10.31 10.71 19.82
N GLY A 143 -10.17 10.61 21.14
CA GLY A 143 -11.18 10.01 22.02
C GLY A 143 -11.42 8.52 21.72
N SER A 144 -12.68 8.07 21.77
CA SER A 144 -13.08 6.65 21.65
C SER A 144 -13.13 6.10 20.22
N GLN A 145 -12.51 6.77 19.23
CA GLN A 145 -12.50 6.29 17.85
C GLN A 145 -11.86 4.89 17.77
N LYS A 146 -12.51 4.01 17.01
CA LYS A 146 -12.09 2.63 16.82
C LYS A 146 -10.83 2.62 15.95
N VAL A 147 -9.80 1.96 16.43
CA VAL A 147 -8.57 1.75 15.66
C VAL A 147 -8.68 0.42 14.91
N GLY A 148 -8.16 0.35 13.70
CA GLY A 148 -8.06 -0.90 12.96
C GLY A 148 -7.11 -1.88 13.67
N THR A 149 -7.58 -3.09 13.93
CA THR A 149 -6.75 -4.23 14.34
C THR A 149 -6.66 -5.23 13.20
N SER A 150 -5.67 -6.12 13.29
CA SER A 150 -5.42 -7.20 12.33
C SER A 150 -6.70 -7.73 11.69
N LEU A 151 -6.63 -7.94 10.37
CA LEU A 151 -7.66 -8.49 9.47
C LEU A 151 -8.30 -9.82 9.95
N THR A 152 -7.76 -10.44 11.00
CA THR A 152 -8.16 -11.75 11.52
C THR A 152 -8.93 -11.70 12.83
N SER A 153 -9.12 -10.52 13.42
CA SER A 153 -9.85 -10.38 14.69
C SER A 153 -11.01 -9.41 14.56
N ASP A 154 -12.23 -9.87 14.84
CA ASP A 154 -13.41 -9.00 14.96
C ASP A 154 -13.28 -8.00 16.14
N TYR A 155 -12.30 -8.21 17.02
CA TYR A 155 -12.02 -7.34 18.14
C TYR A 155 -11.31 -6.07 17.67
N ARG A 156 -11.99 -4.93 17.80
CA ARG A 156 -11.45 -3.58 17.57
C ARG A 156 -11.15 -2.89 18.91
N PRO A 157 -9.87 -2.75 19.29
CA PRO A 157 -9.49 -2.13 20.56
C PRO A 157 -9.83 -0.65 20.56
N ARG A 158 -10.04 -0.12 21.76
CA ARG A 158 -10.25 1.31 21.98
C ARG A 158 -8.91 2.04 21.96
N ALA A 159 -8.91 3.32 21.56
CA ALA A 159 -7.67 4.12 21.53
C ALA A 159 -6.84 4.09 22.83
N PRO A 160 -7.43 4.10 24.06
CA PRO A 160 -6.65 3.96 25.29
C PRO A 160 -5.91 2.62 25.45
N GLU A 161 -6.49 1.52 24.96
CA GLU A 161 -5.86 0.20 25.01
C GLU A 161 -4.65 0.15 24.07
N VAL A 162 -4.80 0.72 22.87
CA VAL A 162 -3.69 0.85 21.92
C VAL A 162 -2.61 1.79 22.47
N ALA A 163 -3.00 2.91 23.09
CA ALA A 163 -2.06 3.84 23.72
C ALA A 163 -1.24 3.16 24.84
N SER A 164 -1.90 2.36 25.69
CA SER A 164 -1.23 1.55 26.71
C SER A 164 -0.22 0.56 26.11
N LYS A 165 -0.58 -0.09 24.98
CA LYS A 165 0.34 -0.97 24.25
C LYS A 165 1.56 -0.22 23.72
N ILE A 166 1.38 0.97 23.14
CA ILE A 166 2.50 1.81 22.67
C ILE A 166 3.45 2.15 23.82
N VAL A 167 2.93 2.59 24.97
CA VAL A 167 3.75 2.89 26.15
C VAL A 167 4.53 1.66 26.59
N SER A 168 3.86 0.51 26.64
CA SER A 168 4.48 -0.77 27.02
C SER A 168 5.59 -1.18 26.04
N PHE A 169 5.36 -1.02 24.73
CA PHE A 169 6.35 -1.32 23.69
C PHE A 169 7.53 -0.35 23.69
N ALA A 170 7.29 0.91 24.02
CA ALA A 170 8.36 1.90 24.17
C ALA A 170 9.24 1.58 25.39
N ALA A 171 8.65 1.11 26.49
CA ALA A 171 9.36 0.70 27.69
C ALA A 171 10.12 -0.63 27.52
N SER A 172 9.51 -1.60 26.83
CA SER A 172 10.05 -2.94 26.63
C SER A 172 9.90 -3.42 25.17
N PRO A 173 10.81 -3.03 24.27
CA PRO A 173 10.67 -3.33 22.84
C PRO A 173 10.94 -4.80 22.46
N LEU A 174 11.45 -5.61 23.40
CA LEU A 174 11.74 -7.03 23.18
C LEU A 174 10.72 -7.96 23.84
N ASP A 175 9.81 -7.44 24.67
CA ASP A 175 8.87 -8.29 25.38
C ASP A 175 7.89 -8.92 24.37
N PRO A 176 7.82 -10.27 24.30
CA PRO A 176 6.88 -10.93 23.44
C PRO A 176 5.46 -10.60 23.89
N CYS A 177 4.67 -10.03 22.98
CA CYS A 177 3.27 -9.68 23.24
C CYS A 177 2.36 -10.68 22.53
N ASP A 178 1.06 -10.62 22.86
CA ASP A 178 -0.03 -11.47 22.35
C ASP A 178 -0.32 -11.36 20.83
N GLY A 179 0.62 -10.86 20.03
CA GLY A 179 0.57 -10.85 18.57
C GLY A 179 -0.38 -9.82 17.96
N ASN A 180 -1.09 -9.03 18.77
CA ASN A 180 -2.07 -8.07 18.27
C ASN A 180 -1.37 -6.86 17.64
N THR A 181 -1.50 -6.74 16.32
CA THR A 181 -1.00 -5.63 15.52
C THR A 181 -2.09 -4.59 15.32
N THR A 182 -1.72 -3.32 15.42
CA THR A 182 -2.62 -2.20 15.19
C THR A 182 -2.27 -1.55 13.86
N TRP A 183 -3.28 -1.37 13.02
CA TRP A 183 -3.14 -0.92 11.63
C TRP A 183 -3.85 0.41 11.41
N HIS A 184 -3.31 1.23 10.51
CA HIS A 184 -3.87 2.49 10.04
C HIS A 184 -4.26 3.46 11.16
N VAL A 185 -3.38 3.65 12.14
CA VAL A 185 -3.52 4.70 13.14
C VAL A 185 -3.18 6.03 12.49
N GLU A 186 -4.18 6.89 12.32
CA GLU A 186 -3.95 8.24 11.79
C GLU A 186 -3.20 9.11 12.81
N LEU A 187 -1.99 9.56 12.44
CA LEU A 187 -1.12 10.39 13.27
C LEU A 187 -0.89 11.79 12.64
N PRO A 188 -1.88 12.69 12.67
CA PRO A 188 -1.80 13.98 11.97
C PRO A 188 -0.63 14.87 12.41
N ARG A 189 -0.25 14.87 13.70
CA ARG A 189 0.89 15.68 14.18
C ARG A 189 2.20 15.17 13.60
N LEU A 190 2.33 13.84 13.49
CA LEU A 190 3.51 13.21 12.95
C LEU A 190 3.55 13.31 11.41
N ALA A 191 2.39 13.16 10.76
CA ALA A 191 2.23 13.37 9.31
C ALA A 191 2.63 14.78 8.87
N ALA A 192 2.27 15.83 9.63
CA ALA A 192 2.67 17.21 9.32
C ALA A 192 4.20 17.43 9.29
N ARG A 193 4.95 16.58 10.00
CA ARG A 193 6.41 16.61 10.11
C ARG A 193 7.10 15.64 9.15
N TYR A 194 6.33 14.77 8.48
CA TYR A 194 6.85 13.85 7.48
C TYR A 194 7.52 14.62 6.35
N ASN A 195 8.67 14.14 5.92
CA ASN A 195 9.39 14.66 4.78
C ASN A 195 9.07 13.80 3.57
N THR A 196 8.40 14.41 2.59
CA THR A 196 8.08 13.74 1.34
C THR A 196 9.38 13.45 0.56
N PRO A 197 9.63 12.21 0.12
CA PRO A 197 10.84 11.85 -0.62
C PRO A 197 11.06 12.70 -1.88
N ALA A 198 12.30 12.99 -2.26
CA ALA A 198 12.57 13.88 -3.39
C ALA A 198 12.02 13.35 -4.73
N MET A 199 12.07 12.03 -4.91
CA MET A 199 11.49 11.33 -6.06
C MET A 199 10.00 11.59 -6.25
N TYR A 200 9.28 11.90 -5.17
CA TYR A 200 7.86 12.21 -5.26
C TYR A 200 7.63 13.61 -5.82
N GLU A 201 8.43 14.59 -5.41
CA GLU A 201 8.28 15.96 -5.91
C GLU A 201 8.49 16.00 -7.43
N SER A 202 9.40 15.18 -7.98
CA SER A 202 9.53 15.02 -9.42
C SER A 202 8.29 14.39 -10.08
N LEU A 203 7.63 13.43 -9.44
CA LEU A 203 6.40 12.81 -9.97
C LEU A 203 5.22 13.79 -9.97
N ARG A 204 5.12 14.62 -8.93
CA ARG A 204 4.11 15.68 -8.84
C ARG A 204 4.32 16.75 -9.90
N GLN A 205 5.56 17.15 -10.16
CA GLN A 205 5.90 18.11 -11.22
C GLN A 205 5.62 17.54 -12.62
N ALA A 206 5.71 16.22 -12.79
CA ALA A 206 5.39 15.53 -14.03
C ALA A 206 3.89 15.23 -14.22
N ASP A 207 3.03 15.61 -13.26
CA ASP A 207 1.60 15.30 -13.26
C ASP A 207 1.28 13.80 -13.41
N GLU A 208 2.18 12.93 -12.90
CA GLU A 208 2.02 11.47 -12.98
C GLU A 208 1.12 10.89 -11.87
N ILE A 209 0.79 11.68 -10.84
CA ILE A 209 0.07 11.22 -9.64
C ILE A 209 -1.44 11.33 -9.86
N LEU A 210 -2.13 10.19 -9.81
CA LEU A 210 -3.59 10.10 -9.89
C LEU A 210 -4.24 10.29 -8.53
N GLU A 211 -3.66 9.71 -7.49
CA GLU A 211 -4.18 9.76 -6.13
C GLU A 211 -3.06 9.68 -5.09
N GLU A 212 -3.28 10.38 -3.98
CA GLU A 212 -2.39 10.41 -2.82
C GLU A 212 -3.19 10.10 -1.54
N GLN A 213 -2.88 9.00 -0.88
CA GLN A 213 -3.54 8.62 0.37
C GLN A 213 -2.95 9.36 1.58
N SER A 214 -3.71 9.45 2.68
CA SER A 214 -3.20 10.10 3.89
C SER A 214 -2.16 9.24 4.62
N CYS A 215 -1.18 9.89 5.24
CA CYS A 215 -0.21 9.19 6.10
C CYS A 215 -0.92 8.50 7.29
N ALA A 216 -0.47 7.29 7.62
CA ALA A 216 -0.94 6.53 8.77
C ALA A 216 0.24 5.87 9.49
N ALA A 217 -0.03 5.14 10.57
CA ALA A 217 0.98 4.35 11.25
C ALA A 217 0.43 3.00 11.67
N ASN A 218 1.30 2.00 11.65
CA ASN A 218 1.05 0.70 12.23
C ASN A 218 1.98 0.48 13.42
N ILE A 219 1.43 -0.13 14.47
CA ILE A 219 2.15 -0.47 15.68
C ILE A 219 2.16 -1.98 15.79
N PHE A 220 3.37 -2.54 15.81
CA PHE A 220 3.56 -3.99 15.86
C PHE A 220 4.36 -4.37 17.10
N PRO A 221 3.91 -5.35 17.89
CA PRO A 221 4.77 -5.97 18.90
C PRO A 221 5.91 -6.77 18.26
N CYS A 222 6.94 -7.05 19.06
CA CYS A 222 7.92 -8.10 18.75
C CYS A 222 7.21 -9.42 18.44
N GLY A 223 7.60 -10.08 17.34
CA GLY A 223 6.92 -11.27 16.83
C GLY A 223 5.71 -11.00 15.94
N GLY A 224 5.27 -9.74 15.86
CA GLY A 224 4.16 -9.33 14.98
C GLY A 224 4.50 -9.52 13.50
N VAL A 225 3.53 -10.02 12.73
CA VAL A 225 3.69 -10.36 11.32
C VAL A 225 2.68 -9.57 10.49
N ALA A 226 3.18 -8.83 9.49
CA ALA A 226 2.41 -8.53 8.30
C ALA A 226 2.57 -9.72 7.36
N ASP A 227 1.52 -10.52 7.21
CA ASP A 227 1.55 -11.75 6.41
C ASP A 227 1.88 -11.45 4.93
N LEU A 228 2.12 -12.48 4.12
CA LEU A 228 2.33 -12.31 2.68
C LEU A 228 1.14 -11.57 2.05
N HIS A 229 1.41 -10.36 1.56
CA HIS A 229 0.44 -9.51 0.87
C HIS A 229 1.10 -8.70 -0.24
N HIS A 230 0.32 -7.81 -0.86
CA HIS A 230 0.79 -6.82 -1.83
C HIS A 230 0.00 -5.53 -1.62
N ASP A 231 0.58 -4.44 -2.10
CA ASP A 231 -0.06 -3.13 -2.21
C ASP A 231 -0.29 -2.84 -3.70
N ASP A 232 -1.33 -2.10 -4.06
CA ASP A 232 -1.68 -1.75 -5.45
C ASP A 232 -1.14 -0.37 -5.87
N GLY A 233 -0.76 0.46 -4.89
CA GLY A 233 -0.02 1.71 -5.07
C GLY A 233 1.47 1.58 -4.75
N PHE A 234 2.23 2.64 -5.04
CA PHE A 234 3.56 2.81 -4.48
C PHE A 234 3.45 3.23 -3.02
N GLY A 235 4.18 2.55 -2.15
CA GLY A 235 4.18 2.85 -0.72
C GLY A 235 5.56 3.29 -0.24
N SER A 236 5.59 4.25 0.68
CA SER A 236 6.78 4.53 1.49
C SER A 236 6.49 4.26 2.95
N SER A 237 7.25 3.37 3.56
CA SER A 237 7.10 3.04 4.99
C SER A 237 8.33 3.46 5.79
N THR A 238 8.18 4.43 6.68
CA THR A 238 9.23 4.84 7.62
C THR A 238 9.14 4.05 8.90
N LEU A 239 10.17 3.25 9.19
CA LEU A 239 10.30 2.63 10.50
C LEU A 239 10.85 3.66 11.48
N VAL A 240 9.97 4.17 12.34
CA VAL A 240 10.34 5.17 13.34
C VAL A 240 11.15 4.53 14.47
N GLN A 241 10.62 3.44 14.99
CA GLN A 241 11.16 2.73 16.14
C GLN A 241 11.08 1.23 15.87
N GLY A 242 12.03 0.49 16.45
CA GLY A 242 12.08 -0.96 16.38
C GLY A 242 12.98 -1.44 15.25
N GLU A 243 12.70 -2.65 14.78
CA GLU A 243 13.48 -3.31 13.74
C GLU A 243 12.56 -4.30 13.01
N LYS A 244 12.57 -4.28 11.68
CA LYS A 244 11.72 -5.13 10.85
C LYS A 244 12.54 -5.90 9.84
N LEU A 245 12.17 -7.16 9.62
CA LEU A 245 12.70 -8.01 8.56
C LEU A 245 11.70 -8.04 7.41
N TRP A 246 12.14 -7.62 6.23
CA TRP A 246 11.34 -7.61 5.01
C TRP A 246 11.71 -8.81 4.15
N LEU A 247 10.69 -9.55 3.71
CA LEU A 247 10.81 -10.56 2.67
C LEU A 247 10.01 -10.02 1.49
N MET A 248 10.64 -9.79 0.35
CA MET A 248 10.00 -9.23 -0.83
C MET A 248 10.28 -10.15 -2.01
N TYR A 249 9.28 -10.36 -2.86
CA TYR A 249 9.38 -11.16 -4.06
C TYR A 249 9.06 -10.28 -5.27
N PRO A 250 9.66 -10.51 -6.44
CA PRO A 250 9.31 -9.71 -7.60
C PRO A 250 7.88 -10.00 -8.07
N PRO A 251 7.17 -9.01 -8.63
CA PRO A 251 5.77 -9.12 -9.09
C PRO A 251 5.66 -9.90 -10.41
N SER A 252 6.31 -11.06 -10.51
CA SER A 252 6.18 -11.95 -11.67
C SER A 252 4.81 -12.63 -11.68
N ASP A 253 4.31 -12.97 -12.88
CA ASP A 253 3.06 -13.71 -13.04
C ASP A 253 3.03 -14.99 -12.18
N ALA A 254 4.17 -15.68 -12.06
CA ALA A 254 4.31 -16.87 -11.23
C ALA A 254 4.14 -16.58 -9.73
N ASN A 255 4.79 -15.54 -9.21
CA ASN A 255 4.69 -15.16 -7.80
C ASN A 255 3.28 -14.64 -7.46
N LEU A 256 2.69 -13.84 -8.34
CA LEU A 256 1.34 -13.31 -8.18
C LEU A 256 0.26 -14.39 -8.28
N ALA A 257 0.43 -15.39 -9.15
CA ALA A 257 -0.45 -16.56 -9.19
C ALA A 257 -0.40 -17.37 -7.87
N ILE A 258 0.79 -17.51 -7.29
CA ILE A 258 0.95 -18.15 -5.96
C ILE A 258 0.27 -17.32 -4.87
N LEU A 259 0.45 -16.01 -4.88
CA LEU A 259 -0.17 -15.09 -3.92
C LEU A 259 -1.70 -15.14 -4.01
N ARG A 260 -2.24 -15.01 -5.23
CA ARG A 260 -3.69 -15.12 -5.49
C ARG A 260 -4.25 -16.43 -4.95
N LYS A 261 -3.60 -17.56 -5.25
CA LYS A 261 -4.02 -18.87 -4.72
C LYS A 261 -3.95 -18.93 -3.19
N ALA A 262 -2.98 -18.24 -2.58
CA ALA A 262 -2.87 -18.14 -1.13
C ALA A 262 -4.09 -17.40 -0.54
N TYR A 263 -4.54 -16.32 -1.18
CA TYR A 263 -5.76 -15.61 -0.78
C TYR A 263 -7.02 -16.46 -0.97
N GLU A 264 -7.18 -17.11 -2.12
CA GLU A 264 -8.35 -17.94 -2.44
C GLU A 264 -8.49 -19.16 -1.49
N THR A 265 -7.37 -19.66 -0.97
CA THR A 265 -7.34 -20.84 -0.08
C THR A 265 -7.19 -20.48 1.39
N ARG A 266 -7.14 -19.20 1.74
CA ARG A 266 -6.99 -18.73 3.11
C ARG A 266 -8.20 -19.17 3.93
N LYS A 267 -7.96 -19.94 4.99
CA LYS A 267 -9.00 -20.28 5.97
C LYS A 267 -8.98 -19.21 7.06
N SER A 268 -10.11 -18.95 7.71
CA SER A 268 -10.27 -17.93 8.77
C SER A 268 -9.52 -18.24 10.08
N ARG A 269 -8.46 -19.07 10.06
CA ARG A 269 -7.71 -19.44 11.26
C ARG A 269 -6.58 -18.44 11.51
N ILE A 270 -6.41 -18.08 12.78
CA ILE A 270 -5.47 -17.06 13.27
C ILE A 270 -3.99 -17.40 12.95
N ASP A 271 -3.61 -18.68 12.88
CA ASP A 271 -2.21 -19.10 12.64
C ASP A 271 -1.87 -19.41 11.16
N ASP A 272 -2.80 -19.13 10.25
CA ASP A 272 -2.77 -19.56 8.87
C ASP A 272 -2.04 -18.58 7.94
N TYR A 273 -0.85 -18.14 8.34
CA TYR A 273 -0.08 -17.18 7.56
C TYR A 273 0.31 -17.74 6.19
N ALA A 274 -0.06 -17.03 5.12
CA ALA A 274 0.21 -17.36 3.73
C ALA A 274 1.71 -17.54 3.46
N ILE A 275 2.57 -16.71 4.07
CA ILE A 275 4.03 -16.81 3.87
C ILE A 275 4.56 -18.21 4.18
N PHE A 276 4.12 -18.83 5.28
CA PHE A 276 4.63 -20.14 5.70
C PHE A 276 4.15 -21.31 4.84
N LYS A 277 3.14 -21.10 4.01
CA LYS A 277 2.62 -22.09 3.06
C LYS A 277 3.25 -21.95 1.68
N CYS A 278 3.60 -20.72 1.29
CA CYS A 278 3.93 -20.39 -0.09
C CYS A 278 5.44 -20.18 -0.33
N TYR A 279 6.24 -19.92 0.70
CA TYR A 279 7.64 -19.48 0.55
C TYR A 279 8.54 -20.38 -0.32
N GLN A 280 8.29 -21.69 -0.38
CA GLN A 280 9.09 -22.62 -1.21
C GLN A 280 8.77 -22.48 -2.71
N LYS A 281 7.57 -21.99 -3.04
CA LYS A 281 7.07 -21.82 -4.40
C LYS A 281 7.39 -20.45 -4.97
N LEU A 282 7.51 -19.44 -4.12
CA LEU A 282 7.91 -18.10 -4.53
C LEU A 282 9.35 -18.11 -5.05
N GLN A 283 9.64 -17.28 -6.04
CA GLN A 283 10.93 -17.21 -6.75
C GLN A 283 11.63 -15.88 -6.53
N ASP A 284 12.97 -15.94 -6.58
CA ASP A 284 13.87 -14.78 -6.63
C ASP A 284 13.70 -13.74 -5.53
N GLY A 285 13.21 -14.15 -4.36
CA GLY A 285 12.95 -13.23 -3.27
C GLY A 285 14.20 -12.64 -2.66
N ILE A 286 14.04 -11.47 -2.06
CA ILE A 286 15.08 -10.73 -1.34
C ILE A 286 14.69 -10.61 0.12
N VAL A 287 15.70 -10.51 0.98
CA VAL A 287 15.49 -10.27 2.41
C VAL A 287 16.51 -9.29 2.98
N PHE A 288 16.02 -8.37 3.79
CA PHE A 288 16.85 -7.40 4.49
C PHE A 288 16.17 -6.89 5.76
N VAL A 289 16.98 -6.28 6.63
CA VAL A 289 16.51 -5.64 7.85
C VAL A 289 16.36 -4.14 7.61
N GLN A 290 15.17 -3.61 7.90
CA GLN A 290 14.94 -2.19 8.02
C GLN A 290 15.24 -1.75 9.46
N PRO A 291 16.26 -0.90 9.67
CA PRO A 291 16.52 -0.31 10.98
C PRO A 291 15.64 0.93 11.21
N ALA A 292 15.49 1.32 12.48
CA ALA A 292 14.82 2.56 12.86
C ALA A 292 15.45 3.80 12.20
N GLY A 293 14.61 4.78 11.86
CA GLY A 293 14.98 6.00 11.17
C GLY A 293 15.14 5.86 9.65
N ARG A 294 14.81 4.70 9.06
CA ARG A 294 14.90 4.47 7.61
C ARG A 294 13.52 4.28 6.99
N SER A 295 13.35 4.83 5.79
CA SER A 295 12.17 4.61 4.96
C SER A 295 12.45 3.52 3.94
N ILE A 296 11.48 2.65 3.69
CA ILE A 296 11.49 1.66 2.62
C ILE A 296 10.52 2.10 1.53
N TRP A 297 10.93 1.95 0.29
CA TRP A 297 10.10 2.07 -0.89
C TRP A 297 9.58 0.68 -1.27
N VAL A 298 8.26 0.56 -1.40
CA VAL A 298 7.55 -0.65 -1.81
C VAL A 298 6.80 -0.35 -3.10
N THR A 299 6.87 -1.29 -4.03
CA THR A 299 6.35 -1.11 -5.39
C THR A 299 5.03 -1.85 -5.55
N PRO A 300 4.14 -1.38 -6.43
CA PRO A 300 2.87 -2.03 -6.70
C PRO A 300 3.03 -3.51 -7.01
N TYR A 301 2.09 -4.29 -6.52
CA TYR A 301 1.97 -5.74 -6.69
C TYR A 301 3.19 -6.56 -6.21
N CYS A 302 4.19 -5.97 -5.56
CA CYS A 302 5.34 -6.68 -5.01
C CYS A 302 4.91 -7.56 -3.83
N PRO A 303 4.88 -8.91 -3.96
CA PRO A 303 4.47 -9.76 -2.86
C PRO A 303 5.49 -9.67 -1.73
N HIS A 304 5.04 -9.33 -0.53
CA HIS A 304 5.95 -9.15 0.59
C HIS A 304 5.33 -9.54 1.93
N ALA A 305 6.21 -9.90 2.87
CA ALA A 305 5.86 -10.21 4.26
C ALA A 305 6.85 -9.49 5.19
N VAL A 306 6.36 -9.03 6.34
CA VAL A 306 7.14 -8.23 7.28
C VAL A 306 7.09 -8.83 8.66
N PHE A 307 8.26 -9.07 9.25
CA PHE A 307 8.38 -9.61 10.60
C PHE A 307 8.96 -8.55 11.53
N THR A 308 8.31 -8.33 12.66
CA THR A 308 8.72 -7.31 13.63
C THR A 308 9.70 -7.91 14.62
N LEU A 309 11.00 -7.69 14.41
CA LEU A 309 12.08 -8.23 15.24
C LEU A 309 12.18 -7.52 16.60
N LYS A 310 11.76 -6.25 16.65
CA LYS A 310 11.64 -5.44 17.87
C LYS A 310 10.36 -4.63 17.75
N SER A 311 9.58 -4.52 18.84
CA SER A 311 8.33 -3.76 18.85
C SER A 311 8.53 -2.39 18.21
N SER A 312 7.62 -2.04 17.32
CA SER A 312 7.83 -1.01 16.33
C SER A 312 6.65 -0.09 16.13
N ILE A 313 6.98 1.15 15.77
CA ILE A 313 6.06 2.11 15.19
C ILE A 313 6.56 2.34 13.77
N MET A 314 5.73 1.99 12.79
CA MET A 314 6.01 2.18 11.38
C MET A 314 5.00 3.15 10.82
N MET A 315 5.47 4.28 10.32
CA MET A 315 4.64 5.20 9.58
C MET A 315 4.57 4.78 8.12
N PHE A 316 3.39 4.89 7.55
CA PHE A 316 3.15 4.88 6.14
C PHE A 316 3.11 6.35 5.74
N GLY A 317 4.00 6.71 4.82
CA GLY A 317 3.78 7.88 4.01
C GLY A 317 2.49 7.73 3.21
N PRO A 318 2.17 8.72 2.39
CA PRO A 318 1.08 8.59 1.43
C PRO A 318 1.33 7.37 0.53
N ASP A 319 0.31 6.57 0.27
CA ASP A 319 0.33 5.63 -0.85
C ASP A 319 -0.02 6.41 -2.12
N TRP A 320 0.71 6.12 -3.20
CA TRP A 320 0.62 6.88 -4.45
C TRP A 320 0.17 5.98 -5.59
N PHE A 321 -0.89 6.41 -6.25
CA PHE A 321 -1.34 5.80 -7.49
C PHE A 321 -0.82 6.67 -8.63
N LEU A 322 -0.02 6.08 -9.52
CA LEU A 322 0.54 6.80 -10.66
C LEU A 322 -0.17 6.37 -11.94
N GLN A 323 -0.19 7.22 -12.95
CA GLN A 323 -0.66 6.87 -14.29
C GLN A 323 -0.02 5.57 -14.79
N SER A 324 1.28 5.40 -14.52
CA SER A 324 2.03 4.21 -14.92
C SER A 324 1.64 2.91 -14.19
N THR A 325 0.89 2.96 -13.09
CA THR A 325 0.45 1.74 -12.38
C THR A 325 -0.85 1.18 -12.94
N VAL A 326 -1.65 1.98 -13.65
CA VAL A 326 -2.95 1.56 -14.20
C VAL A 326 -2.87 0.27 -15.05
N PRO A 327 -1.89 0.09 -15.96
CA PRO A 327 -1.73 -1.18 -16.66
C PRO A 327 -1.52 -2.37 -15.72
N GLN A 328 -0.70 -2.22 -14.68
CA GLN A 328 -0.45 -3.29 -13.71
C GLN A 328 -1.72 -3.58 -12.90
N THR A 329 -2.43 -2.53 -12.48
CA THR A 329 -3.70 -2.65 -11.76
C THR A 329 -4.75 -3.41 -12.55
N LEU A 330 -4.91 -3.11 -13.85
CA LEU A 330 -5.81 -3.87 -14.72
C LEU A 330 -5.36 -5.33 -14.86
N ARG A 331 -4.09 -5.55 -15.21
CA ARG A 331 -3.52 -6.88 -15.45
C ARG A 331 -3.66 -7.81 -14.23
N PHE A 332 -3.41 -7.27 -13.03
CA PHE A 332 -3.35 -8.04 -11.80
C PHE A 332 -4.60 -7.92 -10.93
N ARG A 333 -5.69 -7.34 -11.43
CA ARG A 333 -6.93 -7.14 -10.66
C ARG A 333 -7.51 -8.42 -10.04
N ASN A 334 -7.28 -9.58 -10.67
CA ASN A 334 -7.69 -10.86 -10.09
C ASN A 334 -7.02 -11.18 -8.73
N VAL A 335 -5.83 -10.62 -8.48
CA VAL A 335 -5.12 -10.74 -7.20
C VAL A 335 -5.83 -9.92 -6.12
N ASP A 336 -6.24 -8.68 -6.43
CA ASP A 336 -7.01 -7.81 -5.54
C ASP A 336 -8.35 -8.43 -5.18
N LEU A 337 -9.09 -8.92 -6.19
CA LEU A 337 -10.38 -9.58 -5.98
C LEU A 337 -10.26 -10.81 -5.08
N ALA A 338 -9.17 -11.57 -5.23
CA ALA A 338 -8.89 -12.71 -4.37
C ALA A 338 -8.57 -12.27 -2.93
N LEU A 339 -7.75 -11.23 -2.75
CA LEU A 339 -7.46 -10.65 -1.44
C LEU A 339 -8.75 -10.21 -0.76
N ARG A 340 -9.57 -9.41 -1.46
CA ARG A 340 -10.83 -8.88 -0.95
C ARG A 340 -11.79 -9.97 -0.50
N LYS A 341 -11.94 -11.02 -1.31
CA LYS A 341 -12.73 -12.21 -0.95
C LYS A 341 -12.18 -12.88 0.31
N SER A 342 -10.86 -12.94 0.47
CA SER A 342 -10.22 -13.58 1.64
C SER A 342 -10.43 -12.81 2.95
N VAL A 343 -10.65 -11.49 2.88
CA VAL A 343 -10.85 -10.63 4.05
C VAL A 343 -12.32 -10.31 4.33
N ASN A 344 -13.27 -10.93 3.60
CA ASN A 344 -14.71 -10.68 3.70
C ASN A 344 -15.09 -9.18 3.67
N ARG A 345 -14.30 -8.34 2.97
CA ARG A 345 -14.62 -6.93 2.80
C ARG A 345 -15.69 -6.81 1.71
N LEU A 346 -16.95 -6.82 2.14
CA LEU A 346 -18.10 -6.60 1.26
C LEU A 346 -18.34 -5.11 0.97
N GLY A 347 -17.80 -4.20 1.79
CA GLY A 347 -17.86 -2.75 1.54
C GLY A 347 -16.73 -2.25 0.65
N GLY A 348 -16.95 -1.14 -0.05
CA GLY A 348 -15.93 -0.45 -0.85
C GLY A 348 -15.87 -0.85 -2.33
N GLN A 349 -16.70 -1.80 -2.80
CA GLN A 349 -16.67 -2.23 -4.21
C GLN A 349 -16.90 -1.10 -5.20
N ASP A 350 -17.96 -0.34 -4.97
CA ASP A 350 -18.32 0.75 -5.87
C ASP A 350 -17.24 1.84 -5.85
N GLU A 351 -16.62 2.09 -4.69
CA GLU A 351 -15.51 3.03 -4.54
C GLU A 351 -14.27 2.56 -5.33
N GLU A 352 -13.93 1.27 -5.24
CA GLU A 352 -12.84 0.64 -6.01
C GLU A 352 -13.10 0.70 -7.53
N VAL A 353 -14.34 0.46 -7.97
CA VAL A 353 -14.71 0.52 -9.40
C VAL A 353 -14.68 1.97 -9.90
N GLU A 354 -15.22 2.91 -9.12
CA GLU A 354 -15.20 4.35 -9.43
C GLU A 354 -13.77 4.88 -9.54
N GLU A 355 -12.90 4.52 -8.59
CA GLU A 355 -11.48 4.85 -8.63
C GLU A 355 -10.82 4.31 -9.91
N LEU A 356 -11.04 3.04 -10.26
CA LEU A 356 -10.47 2.46 -11.46
C LEU A 356 -10.97 3.16 -12.75
N LEU A 357 -12.25 3.54 -12.80
CA LEU A 357 -12.79 4.29 -13.94
C LEU A 357 -12.11 5.67 -14.08
N ARG A 358 -11.93 6.40 -12.98
CA ARG A 358 -11.20 7.68 -12.97
C ARG A 358 -9.74 7.52 -13.41
N HIS A 359 -9.06 6.50 -12.89
CA HIS A 359 -7.66 6.22 -13.23
C HIS A 359 -7.50 5.83 -14.70
N LEU A 360 -8.44 5.03 -15.22
CA LEU A 360 -8.49 4.65 -16.63
C LEU A 360 -8.71 5.89 -17.51
N GLU A 361 -9.70 6.72 -17.20
CA GLU A 361 -9.94 7.99 -17.92
C GLU A 361 -8.68 8.84 -18.00
N ALA A 362 -8.01 9.07 -16.86
CA ALA A 362 -6.81 9.88 -16.78
C ALA A 362 -5.67 9.35 -17.67
N VAL A 363 -5.52 8.03 -17.80
CA VAL A 363 -4.48 7.42 -18.65
C VAL A 363 -4.84 7.49 -20.13
N LEU A 364 -6.11 7.30 -20.49
CA LEU A 364 -6.55 7.30 -21.89
C LEU A 364 -6.44 8.66 -22.58
N VAL A 365 -6.47 9.75 -21.80
CA VAL A 365 -6.32 11.12 -22.33
C VAL A 365 -4.87 11.61 -22.37
N THR A 366 -3.89 10.81 -21.92
CA THR A 366 -2.47 11.18 -22.00
C THR A 366 -1.96 11.13 -23.44
N ASP A 367 -0.88 11.86 -23.76
CA ASP A 367 -0.18 11.73 -25.05
C ASP A 367 0.86 10.58 -25.05
N ASN A 368 0.94 9.79 -23.97
CA ASN A 368 1.92 8.73 -23.81
C ASN A 368 1.45 7.43 -24.49
N VAL A 369 1.79 7.27 -25.77
CA VAL A 369 1.40 6.10 -26.59
C VAL A 369 1.87 4.76 -26.01
N ASP A 370 3.05 4.70 -25.36
CA ASP A 370 3.53 3.47 -24.71
C ASP A 370 2.66 3.10 -23.50
N LEU A 371 2.26 4.09 -22.70
CA LEU A 371 1.36 3.87 -21.58
C LEU A 371 -0.04 3.46 -22.06
N GLN A 372 -0.57 4.10 -23.10
CA GLN A 372 -1.84 3.73 -23.72
C GLN A 372 -1.81 2.30 -24.26
N ARG A 373 -0.73 1.90 -24.97
CA ARG A 373 -0.49 0.54 -25.46
C ARG A 373 -0.57 -0.48 -24.32
N LYS A 374 0.24 -0.28 -23.27
CA LYS A 374 0.27 -1.16 -22.09
C LYS A 374 -1.09 -1.24 -21.39
N THR A 375 -1.82 -0.14 -21.33
CA THR A 375 -3.17 -0.09 -20.74
C THR A 375 -4.16 -0.92 -21.55
N LEU A 376 -4.12 -0.84 -22.89
CA LEU A 376 -4.97 -1.63 -23.77
C LEU A 376 -4.64 -3.13 -23.72
N GLU A 377 -3.35 -3.49 -23.69
CA GLU A 377 -2.92 -4.88 -23.49
C GLU A 377 -3.40 -5.44 -22.14
N ALA A 378 -3.26 -4.66 -21.07
CA ALA A 378 -3.74 -5.05 -19.74
C ALA A 378 -5.27 -5.15 -19.67
N TRP A 379 -5.99 -4.27 -20.39
CA TRP A 379 -7.43 -4.31 -20.52
C TRP A 379 -7.92 -5.64 -21.10
N GLU A 380 -7.27 -6.18 -22.14
CA GLU A 380 -7.67 -7.47 -22.72
C GLU A 380 -7.59 -8.63 -21.73
N VAL A 381 -6.63 -8.60 -20.81
CA VAL A 381 -6.53 -9.58 -19.72
C VAL A 381 -7.65 -9.34 -18.70
N PHE A 382 -7.83 -8.09 -18.28
CA PHE A 382 -8.83 -7.68 -17.30
C PHE A 382 -10.26 -7.99 -17.72
N ASN A 383 -10.63 -7.64 -18.96
CA ASN A 383 -11.97 -7.79 -19.52
C ASN A 383 -12.41 -9.26 -19.54
N ARG A 384 -11.50 -10.17 -19.92
CA ARG A 384 -11.79 -11.61 -19.99
C ARG A 384 -12.00 -12.26 -18.62
N ASP A 385 -11.18 -11.90 -17.63
CA ASP A 385 -11.05 -12.72 -16.42
C ASP A 385 -11.61 -12.07 -15.14
N ALA A 386 -11.53 -10.75 -15.05
CA ALA A 386 -11.70 -10.01 -13.80
C ALA A 386 -12.89 -9.05 -13.81
N LEU A 387 -13.22 -8.42 -14.96
CA LEU A 387 -14.27 -7.40 -15.05
C LEU A 387 -15.61 -7.91 -14.50
N LYS A 388 -16.08 -9.07 -14.96
CA LYS A 388 -17.35 -9.65 -14.50
C LYS A 388 -17.40 -9.87 -12.98
N LYS A 389 -16.29 -10.34 -12.38
CA LYS A 389 -16.19 -10.57 -10.93
C LYS A 389 -16.14 -9.25 -10.15
N MET A 390 -15.43 -8.27 -10.69
CA MET A 390 -15.31 -6.94 -10.09
C MET A 390 -16.66 -6.19 -10.10
N LEU A 391 -17.51 -6.45 -11.09
CA LEU A 391 -18.86 -5.86 -11.16
C LEU A 391 -19.92 -6.66 -10.40
N GLU A 392 -19.61 -7.84 -9.87
CA GLU A 392 -20.57 -8.69 -9.18
C GLU A 392 -21.05 -8.03 -7.87
N GLY A 393 -22.28 -7.52 -7.86
CA GLY A 393 -22.84 -6.79 -6.73
C GLY A 393 -22.52 -5.29 -6.71
N SER A 394 -21.85 -4.77 -7.74
CA SER A 394 -21.62 -3.34 -7.93
C SER A 394 -22.83 -2.65 -8.59
N VAL A 395 -22.97 -1.34 -8.39
CA VAL A 395 -23.93 -0.51 -9.16
C VAL A 395 -23.45 -0.25 -10.60
N TYR A 396 -22.13 -0.38 -10.82
CA TYR A 396 -21.50 -0.19 -12.12
C TYR A 396 -21.67 -1.43 -13.01
N LYS A 397 -21.55 -1.20 -14.32
CA LYS A 397 -21.75 -2.18 -15.40
C LYS A 397 -20.56 -2.14 -16.35
N ALA A 398 -20.45 -3.17 -17.19
CA ALA A 398 -19.42 -3.22 -18.23
C ALA A 398 -19.55 -2.03 -19.19
N ASP A 399 -20.78 -1.57 -19.46
CA ASP A 399 -21.02 -0.40 -20.31
C ASP A 399 -20.40 0.89 -19.76
N ASP A 400 -20.25 1.05 -18.44
CA ASP A 400 -19.60 2.25 -17.87
C ASP A 400 -18.12 2.31 -18.26
N PHE A 401 -17.42 1.17 -18.25
CA PHE A 401 -16.06 1.08 -18.78
C PHE A 401 -16.02 1.37 -20.27
N LYS A 402 -17.02 0.88 -21.02
CA LYS A 402 -17.13 1.10 -22.46
C LYS A 402 -17.28 2.59 -22.78
N GLU A 403 -18.09 3.29 -21.99
CA GLU A 403 -18.31 4.73 -22.11
C GLU A 403 -17.01 5.51 -21.86
N ILE A 404 -16.23 5.14 -20.83
CA ILE A 404 -14.91 5.75 -20.57
C ILE A 404 -13.96 5.54 -21.75
N TRP A 405 -13.84 4.31 -22.27
CA TRP A 405 -13.02 4.04 -23.45
C TRP A 405 -13.48 4.86 -24.66
N ASN A 406 -14.78 4.84 -24.94
CA ASN A 406 -15.33 5.55 -26.09
C ASN A 406 -15.14 7.06 -26.00
N ALA A 407 -15.39 7.67 -24.84
CA ALA A 407 -15.25 9.12 -24.67
C ALA A 407 -13.81 9.59 -24.84
N ASN A 408 -12.85 8.83 -24.31
CA ASN A 408 -11.46 9.29 -24.15
C ASN A 408 -10.51 8.85 -25.27
N THR A 409 -10.94 8.00 -26.20
CA THR A 409 -10.10 7.53 -27.33
C THR A 409 -10.58 8.01 -28.70
N THR A 410 -11.47 9.02 -28.73
CA THR A 410 -12.00 9.59 -29.98
C THR A 410 -10.94 10.17 -30.90
N HIS A 411 -9.82 10.65 -30.33
CA HIS A 411 -8.71 11.29 -31.02
C HIS A 411 -7.63 10.31 -31.50
N TRP A 412 -7.78 9.00 -31.22
CA TRP A 412 -6.78 8.00 -31.63
C TRP A 412 -6.97 7.64 -33.11
N GLU A 413 -5.98 8.00 -33.92
CA GLU A 413 -5.95 7.70 -35.36
C GLU A 413 -5.31 6.35 -35.68
N ILE A 414 -4.53 5.82 -34.73
CA ILE A 414 -3.81 4.55 -34.81
C ILE A 414 -4.08 3.78 -33.52
N CYS A 415 -4.39 2.48 -33.62
CA CYS A 415 -4.51 1.64 -32.44
C CYS A 415 -3.12 1.40 -31.82
N PRO A 416 -2.88 1.74 -30.54
CA PRO A 416 -1.55 1.61 -29.96
C PRO A 416 -1.12 0.15 -29.76
N SER A 417 -2.03 -0.83 -29.78
CA SER A 417 -1.71 -2.26 -29.57
C SER A 417 -1.43 -3.02 -30.87
N CYS A 418 -2.22 -2.80 -31.92
CA CYS A 418 -2.10 -3.55 -33.18
C CYS A 418 -1.67 -2.71 -34.39
N ASP A 419 -1.36 -1.42 -34.17
CA ASP A 419 -0.92 -0.46 -35.19
C ASP A 419 -1.88 -0.28 -36.39
N MET A 420 -3.12 -0.78 -36.30
CA MET A 420 -4.16 -0.56 -37.31
C MET A 420 -4.49 0.93 -37.43
N THR A 421 -4.76 1.40 -38.65
CA THR A 421 -5.03 2.82 -38.95
C THR A 421 -6.42 3.06 -39.52
N GLN A 422 -6.88 4.33 -39.49
CA GLN A 422 -8.19 4.72 -40.01
C GLN A 422 -8.46 4.29 -41.47
N GLY A 423 -7.43 4.27 -42.31
CA GLY A 423 -7.55 4.00 -43.76
C GLY A 423 -7.78 2.53 -44.13
N GLU A 424 -7.57 1.60 -43.20
CA GLU A 424 -7.61 0.15 -43.49
C GLU A 424 -8.99 -0.48 -43.29
N VAL A 425 -9.97 0.28 -42.78
CA VAL A 425 -11.33 -0.22 -42.56
C VAL A 425 -12.17 -0.06 -43.82
N ARG A 426 -12.59 -1.21 -44.38
CA ARG A 426 -13.43 -1.29 -45.59
C ARG A 426 -14.63 -0.35 -45.49
N GLU A 427 -14.78 0.53 -46.50
CA GLU A 427 -15.86 1.54 -46.57
C GLU A 427 -17.29 0.96 -46.67
N GLU A 428 -17.44 -0.35 -46.88
CA GLU A 428 -18.70 -0.99 -47.29
C GLU A 428 -19.83 -0.99 -46.22
N GLU A 429 -19.60 -0.53 -44.98
CA GLU A 429 -20.61 -0.57 -43.90
C GLU A 429 -21.28 0.79 -43.53
N SER A 430 -21.01 1.90 -44.24
CA SER A 430 -21.12 3.24 -43.59
C SER A 430 -22.43 4.05 -43.68
N LYS A 431 -23.61 3.47 -43.99
CA LYS A 431 -24.86 4.27 -43.98
C LYS A 431 -25.52 4.46 -42.60
N TYR A 432 -25.32 3.53 -41.65
CA TYR A 432 -25.96 3.61 -40.32
C TYR A 432 -25.01 3.88 -39.14
N ARG A 433 -23.69 3.87 -39.35
CA ARG A 433 -22.67 3.94 -38.27
C ARG A 433 -21.94 5.29 -38.14
N ARG A 434 -22.51 6.40 -38.62
CA ARG A 434 -21.83 7.73 -38.66
C ARG A 434 -21.54 8.40 -37.31
N ARG A 435 -21.95 7.82 -36.17
CA ARG A 435 -21.79 8.46 -34.85
C ARG A 435 -20.53 8.07 -34.07
N LYS A 436 -19.86 6.97 -34.43
CA LYS A 436 -18.68 6.49 -33.71
C LYS A 436 -17.38 6.85 -34.46
N SER A 437 -16.33 7.20 -33.71
CA SER A 437 -14.99 7.36 -34.30
C SER A 437 -14.51 6.04 -34.91
N TRP A 438 -13.44 6.09 -35.70
CA TRP A 438 -12.82 4.87 -36.22
C TRP A 438 -12.34 3.97 -35.07
N PHE A 439 -11.58 4.52 -34.11
CA PHE A 439 -11.02 3.72 -33.02
C PHE A 439 -12.11 3.13 -32.13
N GLN A 440 -13.19 3.85 -31.84
CA GLN A 440 -14.32 3.29 -31.06
C GLN A 440 -14.89 2.02 -31.69
N ARG A 441 -15.05 1.99 -33.03
CA ARG A 441 -15.51 0.78 -33.73
C ARG A 441 -14.48 -0.33 -33.63
N HIS A 442 -13.22 -0.01 -33.92
CA HIS A 442 -12.12 -0.95 -33.84
C HIS A 442 -11.99 -1.57 -32.44
N PHE A 443 -12.02 -0.74 -31.39
CA PHE A 443 -11.98 -1.18 -30.00
C PHE A 443 -13.14 -2.11 -29.66
N GLU A 444 -14.36 -1.79 -30.08
CA GLU A 444 -15.52 -2.65 -29.86
C GLU A 444 -15.42 -4.00 -30.57
N ASP A 445 -14.93 -4.01 -31.81
CA ASP A 445 -14.85 -5.22 -32.64
C ASP A 445 -13.66 -6.12 -32.24
N VAL A 446 -12.55 -5.52 -31.81
CA VAL A 446 -11.28 -6.24 -31.58
C VAL A 446 -10.98 -6.44 -30.09
N HIS A 447 -11.09 -5.38 -29.28
CA HIS A 447 -10.58 -5.35 -27.90
C HIS A 447 -11.66 -5.50 -26.82
N TRP A 448 -12.92 -5.18 -27.12
CA TRP A 448 -14.03 -5.21 -26.15
C TRP A 448 -14.64 -6.60 -25.94
N ARG A 449 -14.21 -7.64 -26.67
CA ARG A 449 -14.83 -8.99 -26.71
C ARG A 449 -15.36 -9.43 -25.35
N SER A 450 -16.68 -9.35 -25.19
CA SER A 450 -17.44 -9.59 -23.96
C SER A 450 -17.73 -11.07 -23.76
#